data_AF-A0A7C3LYN5-F1
#
_entry.id   AF-A0A7C3LYN5-F1
#
_cell.length_a   1.000
_cell.length_b   1.000
_cell.length_c   1.000
_cell.angle_alpha   90.00
_cell.angle_beta   90.00
_cell.angle_gamma   90.00
#
_symmetry.space_group_name_H-M   'P 1'
#
loop_
_entity.id
_entity.type
_entity.pdbx_description
1 polymer ?
#
loop_
_entity_poly.entity_id
_entity_poly.type
_entity_poly.pdbx_seq_one_letter_code
_entity_poly.pdbx_strand_id
1 'polypeptide(L)' 'MLASERAIIGGKVGVAVTYGYVKDVASASHLSSLPVVMEGVDYLMPYKGKVHLISLEVAASDFEAHRRTFERILRSVHWR' A
#
# COMPACT_ATOMS: atom_id res chain seq x y z
N MET A 1 -7.12 -9.84 5.72
CA MET A 1 -6.92 -8.88 6.82
C MET A 1 -7.32 -7.51 6.30
N LEU A 2 -8.10 -6.74 7.06
CA LEU A 2 -8.44 -5.36 6.74
C LEU A 2 -8.33 -4.57 8.04
N ALA A 3 -7.48 -3.53 8.04
CA ALA A 3 -7.28 -2.65 9.18
C ALA A 3 -7.14 -1.22 8.70
N SER A 4 -7.57 -0.25 9.51
CA SER A 4 -7.36 1.16 9.24
C SER A 4 -6.81 1.88 10.46
N GLU A 5 -5.90 2.82 10.21
CA GLU A 5 -5.28 3.61 11.26
C GLU A 5 -4.89 5.01 10.77
N ARG A 6 -4.58 5.89 11.72
CA ARG A 6 -4.06 7.22 11.42
C ARG A 6 -2.63 7.11 10.88
N ALA A 7 -2.33 7.80 9.80
CA ALA A 7 -1.00 7.85 9.19
C ALA A 7 -0.48 9.29 9.02
N ILE A 8 0.84 9.43 8.94
CA ILE A 8 1.50 10.70 8.57
C ILE A 8 2.08 10.57 7.17
N ILE A 9 1.60 11.41 6.24
CA ILE A 9 1.95 11.37 4.82
C ILE A 9 2.48 12.75 4.44
N GLY A 10 3.76 12.86 4.12
CA GLY A 10 4.40 14.15 3.82
C GLY A 10 4.20 15.20 4.94
N GLY A 11 4.21 14.76 6.20
CA GLY A 11 3.98 15.62 7.37
C GLY A 11 2.51 15.98 7.65
N LYS A 12 1.55 15.51 6.85
CA LYS A 12 0.11 15.71 7.07
C LYS A 12 -0.56 14.47 7.62
N VAL A 13 -1.66 14.66 8.35
CA VAL A 13 -2.47 13.56 8.87
C VAL A 13 -3.36 13.00 7.75
N GLY A 14 -3.32 11.68 7.58
CA GLY A 14 -4.22 10.94 6.71
C GLY A 14 -4.64 9.62 7.36
N VAL A 15 -5.15 8.71 6.53
CA VAL A 15 -5.58 7.38 6.93
C VAL A 15 -4.76 6.35 6.14
N ALA A 16 -4.25 5.34 6.82
CA ALA A 16 -3.72 4.13 6.19
C ALA A 16 -4.79 3.04 6.25
N VAL A 17 -4.96 2.31 5.15
CA VAL A 17 -5.80 1.11 5.09
C VAL A 17 -4.92 -0.05 4.64
N THR A 18 -4.70 -1.01 5.53
CA THR A 18 -3.92 -2.21 5.25
C THR A 18 -4.86 -3.33 4.82
N TYR A 19 -4.57 -3.97 3.70
CA TYR A 19 -5.39 -5.02 3.12
C TYR A 19 -4.53 -6.14 2.54
N GLY A 20 -5.07 -7.36 2.53
CA GLY A 20 -4.47 -8.50 1.84
C GLY A 20 -5.44 -9.07 0.83
N TYR A 21 -4.95 -9.44 -0.35
CA TYR A 21 -5.76 -10.00 -1.43
C TYR A 21 -5.00 -11.08 -2.20
N VAL A 22 -5.74 -11.99 -2.84
CA VAL A 22 -5.16 -12.97 -3.75
C VAL A 22 -5.15 -12.35 -5.15
N LYS A 23 -3.96 -12.19 -5.72
CA LYS A 23 -3.81 -11.75 -7.09
C LYS A 23 -3.86 -12.97 -8.01
N ASP A 24 -4.86 -13.00 -8.87
CA ASP A 24 -4.95 -14.04 -9.89
C ASP A 24 -3.88 -13.80 -10.96
N VAL A 25 -3.03 -14.81 -11.17
CA VAL A 25 -1.92 -14.79 -12.14
C VAL A 25 -2.32 -15.50 -13.44
N ALA A 26 -3.59 -15.86 -13.62
CA ALA A 26 -4.10 -16.58 -14.79
C ALA A 26 -3.82 -15.92 -16.16
N SER A 27 -3.30 -14.70 -16.22
CA SER A 27 -2.82 -14.05 -17.44
C SER A 27 -1.38 -14.37 -17.84
N ALA A 28 -0.60 -15.09 -17.01
CA ALA A 28 0.77 -15.52 -17.32
C ALA A 28 0.82 -17.03 -17.58
N SER A 29 0.53 -17.43 -18.82
CA SER A 29 0.39 -18.81 -19.30
C SER A 29 1.65 -19.69 -19.25
N HIS A 30 2.69 -19.27 -18.52
CA HIS A 30 3.99 -19.97 -18.42
C HIS A 30 4.47 -20.15 -16.96
N LEU A 31 3.76 -19.60 -15.97
CA LEU A 31 4.17 -19.66 -14.57
C LEU A 31 3.24 -20.58 -13.78
N SER A 32 3.82 -21.51 -13.02
CA SER A 32 3.13 -22.52 -12.23
C SER A 32 2.21 -21.90 -11.17
N SER A 33 0.91 -21.86 -11.48
CA SER A 33 -0.24 -22.32 -10.67
C SER A 33 -0.40 -21.95 -9.19
N LEU A 34 0.38 -21.06 -8.58
CA LEU A 34 0.16 -20.65 -7.19
C LEU A 34 -0.43 -19.24 -7.09
N PRO A 35 -1.55 -19.04 -6.37
CA PRO A 35 -2.09 -17.72 -6.10
C PRO A 35 -1.04 -16.88 -5.36
N VAL A 36 -0.71 -15.70 -5.91
CA VAL A 36 0.19 -14.77 -5.23
C VAL A 36 -0.64 -13.98 -4.23
N VAL A 37 -0.37 -14.18 -2.93
CA VAL A 37 -0.97 -13.37 -1.88
C VAL A 37 -0.22 -12.04 -1.82
N MET A 38 -0.94 -10.96 -2.05
CA MET A 38 -0.44 -9.59 -1.95
C MET A 38 -0.89 -8.97 -0.64
N GLU A 39 -0.06 -8.13 -0.06
CA GLU A 39 -0.41 -7.25 1.04
C GLU A 39 -0.08 -5.81 0.66
N GLY A 40 -1.01 -4.91 0.94
CA GLY A 40 -0.95 -3.51 0.51
C GLY A 40 -1.39 -2.56 1.60
N VAL A 41 -0.87 -1.34 1.54
CA VAL A 41 -1.34 -0.21 2.33
C VAL A 41 -1.71 0.94 1.42
N ASP A 42 -2.97 1.36 1.53
CA ASP A 42 -3.52 2.54 0.88
C ASP A 42 -3.46 3.73 1.84
N TYR A 43 -2.70 4.75 1.45
CA TYR A 43 -2.57 5.99 2.20
C TYR A 43 -3.45 7.08 1.58
N LEU A 44 -4.50 7.43 2.30
CA LEU A 44 -5.52 8.39 1.90
C LEU A 44 -5.29 9.72 2.60
N MET A 45 -5.19 10.80 1.82
CA MET A 45 -4.88 12.13 2.35
C MET A 45 -5.77 13.20 1.67
N PRO A 46 -6.70 13.82 2.42
CA PRO A 46 -7.48 14.94 1.92
C PRO A 46 -6.63 16.23 1.82
N TYR A 47 -6.57 16.84 0.63
CA TYR A 47 -5.87 18.10 0.41
C TYR A 47 -6.45 18.90 -0.75
N LYS A 48 -6.63 20.21 -0.53
CA LYS A 48 -7.19 21.15 -1.50
C LYS A 48 -8.49 20.65 -2.17
N GLY A 49 -9.40 20.09 -1.37
CA GLY A 49 -10.70 19.59 -1.84
C GLY A 49 -10.66 18.27 -2.62
N LYS A 50 -9.51 17.58 -2.66
CA LYS A 50 -9.34 16.26 -3.29
C LYS A 50 -8.85 15.24 -2.28
N VAL A 51 -9.09 13.96 -2.54
CA VAL A 51 -8.47 12.86 -1.80
C VAL A 51 -7.34 12.30 -2.67
N HIS A 52 -6.12 12.33 -2.14
CA HIS A 52 -4.95 11.73 -2.76
C HIS A 52 -4.77 10.32 -2.19
N LEU A 53 -4.49 9.36 -3.07
CA LEU A 53 -4.22 7.97 -2.73
C LEU A 53 -2.78 7.63 -3.11
N ILE A 54 -2.06 6.99 -2.20
CA ILE A 54 -0.78 6.33 -2.47
C ILE A 54 -0.95 4.86 -2.09
N SER A 55 -0.90 3.98 -3.08
CA SER A 55 -0.99 2.53 -2.87
C SER A 55 0.40 1.92 -2.92
N LEU A 56 0.80 1.25 -1.85
CA LEU A 56 2.06 0.51 -1.76
C LEU A 56 1.75 -0.96 -1.51
N GLU A 57 2.12 -1.81 -2.47
CA GLU A 57 1.79 -3.23 -2.45
C GLU A 57 3.04 -4.08 -2.69
N VAL A 58 3.09 -5.24 -2.04
CA VAL A 58 4.14 -6.23 -2.21
C VAL A 58 3.58 -7.63 -1.95
N ALA A 59 4.31 -8.67 -2.35
CA ALA A 59 3.99 -10.02 -1.93
C ALA A 59 3.93 -10.09 -0.40
N ALA A 60 2.93 -10.78 0.14
CA ALA A 60 2.69 -10.84 1.59
C ALA A 60 3.91 -11.38 2.37
N SER A 61 4.71 -12.26 1.75
CA SER A 61 5.97 -12.77 2.32
C SER A 61 7.02 -11.70 2.58
N ASP A 62 6.98 -10.59 1.84
CA ASP A 62 7.99 -9.53 1.89
C ASP A 62 7.48 -8.26 2.57
N PHE A 63 6.22 -8.24 3.01
CA PHE A 63 5.56 -7.03 3.51
C PHE A 63 6.29 -6.40 4.70
N GLU A 64 6.57 -7.17 5.74
CA GLU A 64 7.29 -6.67 6.92
C GLU A 64 8.70 -6.18 6.60
N ALA A 65 9.39 -6.82 5.65
CA ALA A 65 10.70 -6.37 5.19
C ALA A 65 10.64 -5.01 4.48
N HIS A 66 9.53 -4.71 3.80
CA HIS A 66 9.33 -3.47 3.04
C HIS A 66 8.67 -2.34 3.84
N ARG A 67 8.18 -2.61 5.06
CA ARG A 67 7.48 -1.61 5.88
C ARG A 67 8.27 -0.32 6.08
N ARG A 68 9.58 -0.43 6.37
CA ARG A 68 10.48 0.74 6.50
C ARG A 68 10.64 1.51 5.18
N THR A 69 10.64 0.81 4.06
CA THR A 69 10.70 1.43 2.73
C THR A 69 9.43 2.23 2.46
N PHE A 70 8.26 1.68 2.83
CA PHE A 70 6.97 2.39 2.71
C PHE A 70 6.98 3.67 3.55
N GLU A 71 7.38 3.61 4.81
CA GLU A 71 7.50 4.79 5.67
C GLU A 71 8.42 5.87 5.06
N ARG A 72 9.55 5.46 4.45
CA ARG A 72 10.47 6.38 3.77
C ARG A 72 9.81 7.06 2.56
N ILE A 73 9.04 6.32 1.77
CA ILE A 73 8.27 6.87 0.64
C ILE A 73 7.30 7.93 1.16
N LEU A 74 6.54 7.65 2.21
CA LEU A 74 5.57 8.62 2.77
C LEU A 74 6.23 9.90 3.27
N ARG A 75 7.41 9.80 3.90
CA ARG A 75 8.18 10.97 4.34
C ARG A 75 8.72 11.81 3.17
N SER A 76 8.89 11.20 2.00
CA SER A 76 9.35 11.91 0.80
C SER A 76 8.24 12.67 0.06
N VAL A 77 6.98 12.46 0.43
CA VAL A 77 5.84 13.15 -0.17
C VAL A 77 5.86 14.63 0.21
N HIS A 78 5.72 15.51 -0.78
CA HIS A 78 5.64 16.96 -0.56
C HIS A 78 4.33 17.49 -1.12
N TRP A 79 3.54 18.16 -0.27
CA TRP A 79 2.27 18.77 -0.66
C TRP A 79 2.51 20.22 -1.09
N ARG A 80 2.25 20.53 -2.37
CA ARG A 80 2.37 21.89 -2.93
C ARG A 80 1.02 22.49 -3.28
#